data_AF-A0A537L508-F1
#
_entry.id   AF-A0A537L508-F1
#
_cell.length_a   1.000
_cell.length_b   1.000
_cell.length_c   1.000
_cell.angle_alpha   90.00
_cell.angle_beta   90.00
_cell.angle_gamma   90.00
#
_symmetry.space_group_name_H-M   'P 1'
#
loop_
_entity.id
_entity.type
_entity.pdbx_description
1 polymer ?
#
loop_
_entity_poly.entity_id
_entity_poly.type
_entity_poly.pdbx_seq_one_letter_code
_entity_poly.pdbx_strand_id
1 'polypeptide(L)'
;MLLLGFYRSGSWILDPNGAPILTDFTPMWLAGREALAGHAAAAYDSRHFGEIQTEFVGPHAGQYPWPYPPIFFLPAAVVALLPYGWAFLAWQAATLAGCVAVGYRILHDGLTPLAILAAPLSLLNAYVGQNGFLTAALIGAGLSFLERWPVIAGVCFGCLFYKSQFLLLFPLLFAVARHWRALAATVAAGALLAIASSLAFGVEPWLAFPAALTERAQAALVVQDLAWGKLQSVYGLARALGLGALPAGIVHAILALLVAALACLIWRRRGSFDVKAAAAASAALIVTPYLFAYDMVAIVIPGAFLVKDLIERGGTRREHAAILGLFCGLFAMFAGAGIVPLGAIVNLLLFSLIARRTFRGPRDVRRRRDRAARRDCQSAAVQPDRPARLSRPGAIAGRVSSGRAPASRIRQASTTAINAVASSGTKPRPTSASNNGAVHTNRANSERNSALPSSAASTIHNVAAIASSTVS
;
A
#
# COMPACT_ATOMS: atom_id res chain seq x y z
N MET A 1 -12.01 -8.55 8.34
CA MET A 1 -13.35 -8.29 8.92
C MET A 1 -14.13 -7.24 8.11
N LEU A 2 -13.57 -6.06 7.83
CA LEU A 2 -14.28 -5.02 7.05
C LEU A 2 -14.70 -5.46 5.63
N LEU A 3 -13.77 -6.01 4.84
CA LEU A 3 -14.08 -6.52 3.49
C LEU A 3 -15.17 -7.61 3.48
N LEU A 4 -15.14 -8.51 4.46
CA LEU A 4 -16.18 -9.54 4.62
C LEU A 4 -17.54 -8.90 4.97
N GLY A 5 -17.54 -7.82 5.75
CA GLY A 5 -18.73 -7.01 6.02
C GLY A 5 -19.30 -6.43 4.73
N PHE A 6 -18.46 -5.78 3.91
CA PHE A 6 -18.89 -5.21 2.63
C PHE A 6 -19.41 -6.25 1.64
N TYR A 7 -18.78 -7.43 1.59
CA TYR A 7 -19.28 -8.54 0.76
C TYR A 7 -20.67 -8.98 1.23
N ARG A 8 -20.85 -9.18 2.54
CA ARG A 8 -22.14 -9.62 3.12
C ARG A 8 -23.25 -8.59 2.98
N SER A 9 -22.92 -7.30 2.92
CA SER A 9 -23.90 -6.23 2.65
C SER A 9 -24.22 -6.07 1.16
N GLY A 10 -23.60 -6.85 0.27
CA GLY A 10 -23.75 -6.69 -1.18
C GLY A 10 -23.22 -5.34 -1.67
N SER A 11 -22.16 -4.82 -1.05
CA SER A 11 -21.53 -3.55 -1.42
C SER A 11 -20.08 -3.71 -1.88
N TRP A 12 -19.64 -4.95 -2.14
CA TRP A 12 -18.29 -5.23 -2.64
C TRP A 12 -18.26 -6.49 -3.50
N ILE A 13 -17.68 -6.37 -4.69
CA ILE A 13 -17.61 -7.40 -5.76
C ILE A 13 -18.97 -7.71 -6.40
N LEU A 14 -19.96 -8.12 -5.60
CA LEU A 14 -21.31 -8.45 -6.05
C LEU A 14 -22.34 -7.66 -5.23
N ASP A 15 -23.43 -7.26 -5.87
CA ASP A 15 -24.60 -6.64 -5.25
C ASP A 15 -25.49 -7.69 -4.55
N PRO A 16 -26.54 -7.29 -3.82
CA PRO A 16 -27.45 -8.24 -3.16
C PRO A 16 -28.18 -9.19 -4.12
N ASN A 17 -28.27 -8.85 -5.40
CA ASN A 17 -28.89 -9.66 -6.46
C ASN A 17 -27.86 -10.59 -7.15
N GLY A 18 -26.58 -10.52 -6.77
CA GLY A 18 -25.49 -11.27 -7.38
C GLY A 18 -24.93 -10.63 -8.66
N ALA A 19 -25.36 -9.41 -9.01
CA ALA A 19 -24.81 -8.66 -10.13
C ALA A 19 -23.44 -8.07 -9.77
N PRO A 20 -22.48 -8.00 -10.70
CA PRO A 20 -21.20 -7.36 -10.48
C PRO A 20 -21.35 -5.89 -10.06
N ILE A 21 -20.62 -5.47 -9.04
CA ILE A 21 -20.49 -4.05 -8.70
C ILE A 21 -19.38 -3.46 -9.56
N LEU A 22 -19.69 -2.32 -10.17
CA LEU A 22 -18.74 -1.53 -10.92
C LEU A 22 -17.66 -0.99 -9.97
N THR A 23 -16.41 -1.38 -10.24
CA THR A 23 -15.23 -0.94 -9.51
C THR A 23 -14.12 -0.61 -10.50
N ASP A 24 -13.04 -0.01 -10.01
CA ASP A 24 -11.85 0.25 -10.83
C ASP A 24 -11.21 -1.01 -11.44
N PHE A 25 -11.53 -2.21 -10.94
CA PHE A 25 -11.12 -3.48 -11.54
C PHE A 25 -11.96 -3.88 -12.77
N THR A 26 -13.21 -3.43 -12.85
CA THR A 26 -14.12 -3.77 -13.95
C THR A 26 -13.56 -3.42 -15.32
N PRO A 27 -13.01 -2.20 -15.55
CA PRO A 27 -12.31 -1.88 -16.80
C PRO A 27 -11.17 -2.84 -17.13
N MET A 28 -10.40 -3.28 -16.13
CA MET A 28 -9.29 -4.19 -16.36
C MET A 28 -9.76 -5.55 -16.85
N TRP A 29 -10.80 -6.10 -16.20
CA TRP A 29 -11.34 -7.38 -16.61
C TRP A 29 -12.02 -7.31 -17.99
N LEU A 30 -12.81 -6.26 -18.26
CA LEU A 30 -13.46 -6.07 -19.56
C LEU A 30 -12.47 -5.82 -20.69
N ALA A 31 -11.45 -4.97 -20.47
CA ALA A 31 -10.38 -4.75 -21.46
C ALA A 31 -9.60 -6.04 -21.75
N GLY A 32 -9.38 -6.88 -20.73
CA GLY A 32 -8.80 -8.21 -20.92
C GLY A 32 -9.68 -9.13 -21.76
N ARG A 33 -11.00 -9.10 -21.56
CA ARG A 33 -11.96 -9.86 -22.39
C ARG A 33 -11.96 -9.40 -23.84
N GLU A 34 -12.01 -8.08 -24.08
CA GLU A 34 -11.92 -7.52 -25.43
C GLU A 34 -10.61 -7.92 -26.10
N ALA A 35 -9.49 -7.90 -25.37
CA ALA A 35 -8.20 -8.33 -25.89
C ALA A 35 -8.17 -9.82 -26.25
N LEU A 36 -8.74 -10.69 -25.42
CA LEU A 36 -8.88 -12.12 -25.73
C LEU A 36 -9.81 -12.39 -26.92
N ALA A 37 -10.79 -11.52 -27.15
CA ALA A 37 -11.70 -11.59 -28.30
C ALA A 37 -11.08 -11.02 -29.60
N GLY A 38 -9.84 -10.52 -29.56
CA GLY A 38 -9.19 -9.90 -30.71
C GLY A 38 -9.57 -8.43 -30.95
N HIS A 39 -10.26 -7.79 -30.00
CA HIS A 39 -10.75 -6.42 -30.08
C HIS A 39 -10.02 -5.47 -29.11
N ALA A 40 -8.74 -5.73 -28.80
CA ALA A 40 -7.98 -4.94 -27.82
C ALA A 40 -8.01 -3.42 -28.09
N ALA A 41 -7.97 -3.00 -29.36
CA ALA A 41 -8.03 -1.59 -29.72
C ALA A 41 -9.38 -0.93 -29.40
N ALA A 42 -10.48 -1.68 -29.45
CA ALA A 42 -11.83 -1.19 -29.16
C ALA A 42 -12.00 -0.77 -27.69
N ALA A 43 -11.18 -1.31 -26.77
CA ALA A 43 -11.16 -0.87 -25.38
C ALA A 43 -10.72 0.59 -25.19
N TYR A 44 -10.14 1.22 -26.21
CA TYR A 44 -9.80 2.64 -26.20
C TYR A 44 -10.88 3.56 -26.78
N ASP A 45 -11.93 3.01 -27.40
CA ASP A 45 -13.10 3.78 -27.82
C ASP A 45 -14.03 3.97 -26.61
N SER A 46 -14.17 5.23 -26.16
CA SER A 46 -14.96 5.58 -24.98
C SER A 46 -16.44 5.16 -25.10
N ARG A 47 -17.01 5.19 -26.30
CA ARG A 47 -18.41 4.81 -26.54
C ARG A 47 -18.57 3.29 -26.45
N HIS A 48 -17.78 2.55 -27.22
CA HIS A 48 -17.81 1.07 -27.18
C HIS A 48 -17.55 0.55 -25.77
N PHE A 49 -16.53 1.10 -25.11
CA PHE A 49 -16.16 0.68 -23.76
C PHE A 49 -17.23 1.03 -22.70
N GLY A 50 -18.00 2.10 -22.92
CA GLY A 50 -19.16 2.44 -22.10
C GLY A 50 -20.35 1.51 -22.31
N GLU A 51 -20.59 1.09 -23.56
CA GLU A 51 -21.66 0.16 -23.93
C GLU A 51 -21.43 -1.22 -23.30
N ILE A 52 -20.22 -1.79 -23.39
CA ILE A 52 -19.92 -3.10 -22.77
C ILE A 52 -19.94 -3.05 -21.24
N GLN A 53 -19.63 -1.91 -20.62
CA GLN A 53 -19.78 -1.72 -19.18
C GLN A 53 -21.26 -1.72 -18.80
N THR A 54 -22.07 -0.97 -19.54
CA THR A 54 -23.52 -0.89 -19.34
C THR A 54 -24.18 -2.27 -19.47
N GLU A 55 -23.77 -3.07 -20.45
CA GLU A 55 -24.24 -4.45 -20.60
C GLU A 55 -23.86 -5.33 -19.40
N PHE A 56 -22.66 -5.15 -18.86
CA PHE A 56 -22.14 -5.99 -17.78
C PHE A 56 -22.70 -5.67 -16.39
N VAL A 57 -22.84 -4.38 -16.05
CA VAL A 57 -23.26 -3.92 -14.70
C VAL A 57 -24.64 -3.26 -14.68
N GLY A 58 -25.25 -3.03 -15.84
CA GLY A 58 -26.54 -2.34 -15.98
C GLY A 58 -26.41 -0.84 -16.27
N PRO A 59 -27.48 -0.20 -16.77
CA PRO A 59 -27.47 1.18 -17.31
C PRO A 59 -27.36 2.29 -16.27
N HIS A 60 -27.46 1.97 -14.98
CA HIS A 60 -27.37 2.95 -13.88
C HIS A 60 -25.98 3.01 -13.26
N ALA A 61 -25.06 2.15 -13.70
CA ALA A 61 -23.68 2.19 -13.26
C ALA A 61 -22.92 3.26 -14.06
N GLY A 62 -22.03 4.00 -13.41
CA GLY A 62 -21.14 4.97 -14.09
C GLY A 62 -20.25 4.32 -15.15
N GLN A 63 -19.35 5.08 -15.76
CA GLN A 63 -18.39 4.54 -16.73
C GLN A 63 -16.97 4.83 -16.29
N TYR A 64 -16.13 3.79 -16.30
CA TYR A 64 -14.70 3.93 -16.02
C TYR A 64 -13.89 3.73 -17.30
N PRO A 65 -12.88 4.57 -17.57
CA PRO A 65 -12.03 4.40 -18.74
C PRO A 65 -11.06 3.23 -18.56
N TRP A 66 -10.46 2.78 -19.66
CA TRP A 66 -9.28 1.92 -19.69
C TRP A 66 -7.99 2.75 -19.86
N PRO A 67 -7.33 3.21 -18.76
CA PRO A 67 -6.29 4.24 -18.83
C PRO A 67 -4.89 3.71 -19.18
N TYR A 68 -4.73 2.40 -19.37
CA TYR A 68 -3.42 1.78 -19.40
C TYR A 68 -2.88 1.64 -20.82
N PRO A 69 -1.54 1.72 -21.01
CA PRO A 69 -0.91 1.44 -22.29
C PRO A 69 -1.06 -0.04 -22.67
N PRO A 70 -0.86 -0.41 -23.95
CA PRO A 70 -1.14 -1.77 -24.42
C PRO A 70 -0.39 -2.90 -23.72
N ILE A 71 0.78 -2.62 -23.13
CA ILE A 71 1.50 -3.60 -22.30
C ILE A 71 0.67 -4.15 -21.13
N PHE A 72 -0.32 -3.39 -20.64
CA PHE A 72 -1.16 -3.82 -19.53
C PHE A 72 -2.30 -4.75 -19.95
N PHE A 73 -2.52 -4.95 -21.26
CA PHE A 73 -3.39 -6.03 -21.73
C PHE A 73 -2.83 -7.41 -21.37
N LEU A 74 -1.51 -7.56 -21.20
CA LEU A 74 -0.90 -8.84 -20.81
C LEU A 74 -1.46 -9.38 -19.48
N PRO A 75 -1.38 -8.65 -18.35
CA PRO A 75 -2.02 -9.10 -17.11
C PRO A 75 -3.55 -9.06 -17.18
N ALA A 76 -4.15 -8.11 -17.91
CA ALA A 76 -5.60 -8.03 -18.04
C ALA A 76 -6.19 -9.27 -18.73
N ALA A 77 -5.59 -9.73 -19.82
CA ALA A 77 -5.98 -10.93 -20.54
C ALA A 77 -5.86 -12.18 -19.66
N VAL A 78 -4.75 -12.33 -18.91
CA VAL A 78 -4.56 -13.46 -17.99
C VAL A 78 -5.67 -13.50 -16.92
N VAL A 79 -6.01 -12.35 -16.34
CA VAL A 79 -7.05 -12.25 -15.31
C VAL A 79 -8.44 -12.44 -15.89
N ALA A 80 -8.68 -12.03 -17.15
CA ALA A 80 -9.95 -12.19 -17.86
C ALA A 80 -10.28 -13.66 -18.23
N LEU A 81 -9.32 -14.58 -18.11
CA LEU A 81 -9.58 -16.02 -18.22
C LEU A 81 -10.47 -16.56 -17.09
N LEU A 82 -10.58 -15.82 -15.98
CA LEU A 82 -11.40 -16.19 -14.84
C LEU A 82 -12.75 -15.44 -14.86
N PRO A 83 -13.83 -16.03 -14.31
CA PRO A 83 -15.06 -15.29 -14.03
C PRO A 83 -14.79 -14.09 -13.11
N TYR A 84 -15.50 -12.97 -13.32
CA TYR A 84 -15.23 -11.68 -12.70
C TYR A 84 -14.90 -11.72 -11.19
N GLY A 85 -15.71 -12.38 -10.38
CA GLY A 85 -15.47 -12.46 -8.93
C GLY A 85 -14.17 -13.19 -8.57
N TRP A 86 -13.85 -14.29 -9.26
CA TRP A 86 -12.59 -15.01 -9.06
C TRP A 86 -11.40 -14.24 -9.63
N ALA A 87 -11.58 -13.57 -10.76
CA ALA A 87 -10.60 -12.68 -11.36
C ALA A 87 -10.19 -11.56 -10.38
N PHE A 88 -11.17 -10.92 -9.75
CA PHE A 88 -10.96 -9.88 -8.74
C PHE A 88 -10.16 -10.42 -7.55
N LEU A 89 -10.58 -11.55 -6.97
CA LEU A 89 -9.92 -12.14 -5.81
C LEU A 89 -8.49 -12.60 -6.14
N ALA A 90 -8.29 -13.25 -7.29
CA ALA A 90 -6.98 -13.71 -7.74
C ALA A 90 -6.02 -12.54 -7.98
N TRP A 91 -6.49 -11.49 -8.65
CA TRP A 91 -5.72 -10.28 -8.90
C TRP A 91 -5.26 -9.61 -7.59
N GLN A 92 -6.19 -9.41 -6.66
CA GLN A 92 -5.89 -8.76 -5.39
C GLN A 92 -5.00 -9.62 -4.51
N ALA A 93 -5.24 -10.93 -4.45
CA ALA A 93 -4.40 -11.86 -3.68
C ALA A 93 -2.97 -11.90 -4.23
N ALA A 94 -2.80 -12.02 -5.55
CA ALA A 94 -1.49 -12.10 -6.18
C ALA A 94 -0.66 -10.82 -5.99
N THR A 95 -1.27 -9.66 -6.23
CA THR A 95 -0.57 -8.38 -6.10
C THR A 95 -0.27 -8.03 -4.64
N LEU A 96 -1.21 -8.31 -3.71
CA LEU A 96 -0.98 -8.17 -2.27
C LEU A 96 0.13 -9.10 -1.78
N ALA A 97 0.15 -10.35 -2.22
CA ALA A 97 1.21 -11.29 -1.86
C ALA A 97 2.58 -10.78 -2.31
N GLY A 98 2.68 -10.20 -3.51
CA GLY A 98 3.89 -9.52 -3.97
C GLY A 98 4.30 -8.35 -3.08
N CYS A 99 3.35 -7.49 -2.69
CA CYS A 99 3.60 -6.37 -1.78
C CYS A 99 4.08 -6.83 -0.40
N VAL A 100 3.44 -7.85 0.18
CA VAL A 100 3.84 -8.44 1.47
C VAL A 100 5.22 -9.10 1.38
N ALA A 101 5.49 -9.86 0.32
CA ALA A 101 6.77 -10.53 0.11
C ALA A 101 7.91 -9.51 0.04
N VAL A 102 7.68 -8.36 -0.61
CA VAL A 102 8.68 -7.30 -0.71
C VAL A 102 8.89 -6.59 0.63
N GLY A 103 7.82 -6.31 1.37
CA GLY A 103 7.91 -5.76 2.72
C GLY A 103 8.74 -6.67 3.64
N TYR A 104 8.43 -7.96 3.64
CA TYR A 104 9.18 -8.97 4.37
C TYR A 104 10.65 -9.01 3.95
N ARG A 105 10.94 -8.88 2.64
CA ARG A 105 12.31 -8.82 2.13
C ARG A 105 13.07 -7.57 2.56
N ILE A 106 12.40 -6.47 2.85
CA ILE A 106 13.05 -5.24 3.34
C ILE A 106 13.32 -5.36 4.85
N LEU A 107 12.31 -5.70 5.65
CA LEU A 107 12.37 -5.64 7.12
C LEU A 107 12.79 -6.95 7.81
N HIS A 108 12.62 -8.09 7.16
CA HIS A 108 12.91 -9.43 7.69
C HIS A 108 12.19 -9.76 9.01
N ASP A 109 11.03 -9.14 9.28
CA ASP A 109 10.25 -9.37 10.50
C ASP A 109 8.87 -10.00 10.21
N GLY A 110 8.30 -10.65 11.21
CA GLY A 110 6.96 -11.27 11.12
C GLY A 110 5.80 -10.26 11.26
N LEU A 111 6.07 -9.01 11.61
CA LEU A 111 5.04 -7.98 11.84
C LEU A 111 4.72 -7.17 10.57
N THR A 112 5.62 -7.16 9.60
CA THR A 112 5.47 -6.44 8.33
C THR A 112 4.22 -6.84 7.56
N PRO A 113 3.88 -8.14 7.41
CA PRO A 113 2.62 -8.53 6.80
C PRO A 113 1.41 -7.93 7.52
N LEU A 114 1.43 -7.94 8.86
CA LEU A 114 0.34 -7.38 9.66
C LEU A 114 0.23 -5.87 9.47
N ALA A 115 1.35 -5.14 9.43
CA ALA A 115 1.37 -3.70 9.21
C ALA A 115 0.84 -3.32 7.82
N ILE A 116 1.22 -4.06 6.78
CA ILE A 116 0.71 -3.85 5.41
C ILE A 116 -0.79 -4.14 5.35
N LEU A 117 -1.25 -5.26 5.93
CA LEU A 117 -2.67 -5.62 5.95
C LEU A 117 -3.52 -4.67 6.79
N ALA A 118 -2.97 -4.12 7.88
CA ALA A 118 -3.63 -3.16 8.75
C ALA A 118 -3.63 -1.73 8.18
N ALA A 119 -2.79 -1.45 7.17
CA ALA A 119 -2.74 -0.13 6.58
C ALA A 119 -4.08 0.20 5.87
N PRO A 120 -4.70 1.35 6.16
CA PRO A 120 -6.01 1.69 5.62
C PRO A 120 -6.00 1.83 4.10
N LEU A 121 -4.85 2.18 3.52
CA LEU A 121 -4.66 2.26 2.07
C LEU A 121 -4.65 0.90 1.38
N SER A 122 -4.21 -0.15 2.07
CA SER A 122 -4.32 -1.52 1.58
C SER A 122 -5.78 -1.92 1.48
N LEU A 123 -6.61 -1.53 2.45
CA LEU A 123 -8.05 -1.75 2.40
C LEU A 123 -8.70 -0.99 1.24
N LEU A 124 -8.30 0.28 1.00
CA LEU A 124 -8.82 1.06 -0.12
C LEU A 124 -8.46 0.41 -1.47
N ASN A 125 -7.20 0.06 -1.69
CA ASN A 125 -6.78 -0.62 -2.91
C ASN A 125 -7.50 -1.98 -3.06
N ALA A 126 -7.62 -2.74 -1.96
CA ALA A 126 -8.35 -4.01 -1.89
C ALA A 126 -9.81 -3.85 -2.32
N TYR A 127 -10.48 -2.80 -1.82
CA TYR A 127 -11.88 -2.53 -2.05
C TYR A 127 -12.18 -2.21 -3.51
N VAL A 128 -11.41 -1.31 -4.13
CA VAL A 128 -11.64 -0.90 -5.54
C VAL A 128 -11.03 -1.85 -6.56
N GLY A 129 -10.20 -2.81 -6.15
CA GLY A 129 -9.62 -3.79 -7.09
C GLY A 129 -8.40 -3.30 -7.87
N GLN A 130 -7.74 -2.23 -7.40
CA GLN A 130 -6.69 -1.53 -8.16
C GLN A 130 -5.29 -2.16 -8.05
N ASN A 131 -4.40 -1.69 -8.92
CA ASN A 131 -3.04 -2.21 -9.07
C ASN A 131 -1.98 -1.55 -8.15
N GLY A 132 -2.39 -0.82 -7.11
CA GLY A 132 -1.47 -0.14 -6.20
C GLY A 132 -0.51 -1.12 -5.50
N PHE A 133 -0.98 -2.33 -5.15
CA PHE A 133 -0.12 -3.38 -4.59
C PHE A 133 0.96 -3.84 -5.59
N LEU A 134 0.64 -3.96 -6.88
CA LEU A 134 1.60 -4.31 -7.91
C LEU A 134 2.67 -3.22 -8.05
N THR A 135 2.24 -1.95 -8.10
CA THR A 135 3.15 -0.80 -8.13
C THR A 135 4.11 -0.82 -6.93
N ALA A 136 3.59 -1.03 -5.72
CA ALA A 136 4.38 -1.14 -4.50
C ALA A 136 5.38 -2.30 -4.56
N ALA A 137 4.93 -3.49 -4.99
CA ALA A 137 5.76 -4.68 -5.13
C ALA A 137 6.92 -4.46 -6.11
N LEU A 138 6.65 -3.86 -7.28
CA LEU A 138 7.67 -3.59 -8.29
C LEU A 138 8.70 -2.55 -7.84
N ILE A 139 8.26 -1.44 -7.23
CA ILE A 139 9.18 -0.43 -6.68
C ILE A 139 10.03 -1.03 -5.55
N GLY A 140 9.40 -1.72 -4.61
CA GLY A 140 10.09 -2.37 -3.49
C GLY A 140 11.09 -3.42 -3.94
N ALA A 141 10.72 -4.25 -4.92
CA ALA A 141 11.56 -5.34 -5.40
C ALA A 141 12.73 -4.77 -6.19
N GLY A 142 12.45 -3.80 -7.06
CA GLY A 142 13.45 -3.04 -7.81
C GLY A 142 14.52 -2.47 -6.89
N LEU A 143 14.12 -1.75 -5.84
CA LEU A 143 15.06 -1.19 -4.86
C LEU A 143 15.79 -2.27 -4.05
N SER A 144 15.10 -3.34 -3.63
CA SER A 144 15.69 -4.41 -2.81
C SER A 144 16.72 -5.27 -3.56
N PHE A 145 16.63 -5.31 -4.89
CA PHE A 145 17.56 -6.06 -5.74
C PHE A 145 18.66 -5.18 -6.34
N LEU A 146 18.58 -3.86 -6.24
CA LEU A 146 19.42 -2.94 -7.01
C LEU A 146 20.93 -3.14 -6.80
N GLU A 147 21.39 -3.30 -5.56
CA GLU A 147 22.82 -3.42 -5.26
C GLU A 147 23.40 -4.79 -5.65
N ARG A 148 22.63 -5.87 -5.51
CA ARG A 148 23.12 -7.25 -5.69
C ARG A 148 22.78 -7.85 -7.06
N TRP A 149 21.61 -7.52 -7.60
CA TRP A 149 21.03 -8.08 -8.82
C TRP A 149 20.44 -6.96 -9.69
N PRO A 150 21.28 -6.05 -10.24
CA PRO A 150 20.81 -4.85 -10.93
C PRO A 150 19.96 -5.16 -12.17
N VAL A 151 20.14 -6.31 -12.82
CA VAL A 151 19.30 -6.73 -13.95
C VAL A 151 17.88 -7.05 -13.49
N ILE A 152 17.72 -7.82 -12.41
CA ILE A 152 16.39 -8.13 -11.84
C ILE A 152 15.72 -6.84 -11.38
N ALA A 153 16.48 -5.95 -10.73
CA ALA A 153 15.96 -4.63 -10.36
C ALA A 153 15.45 -3.87 -11.57
N GLY A 154 16.25 -3.82 -12.64
CA GLY A 154 15.87 -3.18 -13.90
C GLY A 154 14.60 -3.76 -14.49
N VAL A 155 14.44 -5.09 -14.51
CA VAL A 155 13.21 -5.76 -14.97
C VAL A 155 12.00 -5.33 -14.14
N CYS A 156 12.10 -5.26 -12.81
CA CYS A 156 11.01 -4.77 -11.96
C CYS A 156 10.59 -3.33 -12.34
N PHE A 157 11.56 -2.45 -12.58
CA PHE A 157 11.28 -1.09 -13.03
C PHE A 157 10.75 -1.03 -14.47
N GLY A 158 11.19 -1.92 -15.37
CA GLY A 158 10.63 -2.03 -16.71
C GLY A 158 9.17 -2.48 -16.70
N CYS A 159 8.79 -3.36 -15.76
CA CYS A 159 7.40 -3.71 -15.56
C CYS A 159 6.54 -2.51 -15.14
N LEU A 160 7.10 -1.42 -14.60
CA LEU A 160 6.33 -0.21 -14.26
C LEU A 160 5.97 0.66 -15.47
N PHE A 161 6.36 0.32 -16.71
CA PHE A 161 5.96 1.10 -17.89
C PHE A 161 4.42 1.20 -18.03
N TYR A 162 3.63 0.28 -17.46
CA TYR A 162 2.16 0.40 -17.48
C TYR A 162 1.66 1.62 -16.68
N LYS A 163 2.50 2.10 -15.76
CA LYS A 163 2.33 3.28 -14.92
C LYS A 163 3.62 4.10 -14.93
N SER A 164 4.00 4.56 -16.14
CA SER A 164 5.26 5.26 -16.42
C SER A 164 5.50 6.49 -15.52
N GLN A 165 4.44 7.11 -14.98
CA GLN A 165 4.55 8.21 -14.04
C GLN A 165 5.27 7.86 -12.73
N PHE A 166 5.26 6.60 -12.29
CA PHE A 166 6.05 6.14 -11.13
C PHE A 166 7.49 5.80 -11.52
N LEU A 167 7.76 5.58 -12.81
CA LEU A 167 9.08 5.27 -13.33
C LEU A 167 9.95 6.52 -13.53
N LEU A 168 9.34 7.69 -13.80
CA LEU A 168 10.01 8.92 -14.27
C LEU A 168 11.32 9.29 -13.53
N LEU A 169 11.35 9.13 -12.21
CA LEU A 169 12.51 9.50 -11.39
C LEU A 169 13.64 8.45 -11.43
N PHE A 170 13.34 7.16 -11.60
CA PHE A 170 14.32 6.08 -11.42
C PHE A 170 15.42 6.06 -12.51
N PRO A 171 15.13 6.24 -13.81
CA PRO A 171 16.18 6.36 -14.82
C PRO A 171 17.19 7.47 -14.51
N LEU A 172 16.71 8.62 -14.02
CA LEU A 172 17.56 9.73 -13.59
C LEU A 172 18.46 9.31 -12.40
N LEU A 173 17.89 8.68 -11.38
CA LEU A 173 18.66 8.21 -10.22
C LEU A 173 19.70 7.15 -10.61
N PHE A 174 19.35 6.23 -11.52
CA PHE A 174 20.27 5.22 -12.03
C PHE A 174 21.41 5.82 -12.83
N ALA A 175 21.13 6.81 -13.68
CA ALA A 175 22.17 7.54 -14.39
C ALA A 175 23.13 8.27 -13.43
N VAL A 176 22.56 8.99 -12.44
CA VAL A 176 23.34 9.74 -11.44
C VAL A 176 24.21 8.83 -10.57
N ALA A 177 23.71 7.65 -10.20
CA ALA A 177 24.45 6.66 -9.41
C ALA A 177 25.18 5.60 -10.25
N ARG A 178 25.22 5.75 -11.58
CA ARG A 178 25.90 4.84 -12.53
C ARG A 178 25.43 3.39 -12.47
N HIS A 179 24.16 3.15 -12.16
CA HIS A 179 23.52 1.83 -12.24
C HIS A 179 23.11 1.49 -13.70
N TRP A 180 24.07 1.54 -14.62
CA TRP A 180 23.83 1.37 -16.06
C TRP A 180 23.19 0.02 -16.41
N ARG A 181 23.57 -1.04 -15.69
CA ARG A 181 22.97 -2.38 -15.87
C ARG A 181 21.48 -2.41 -15.53
N ALA A 182 21.09 -1.70 -14.47
CA ALA A 182 19.68 -1.59 -14.10
C ALA A 182 18.91 -0.75 -15.11
N LEU A 183 19.48 0.39 -15.53
CA LEU A 183 18.89 1.25 -16.56
C LEU A 183 18.67 0.51 -17.88
N ALA A 184 19.69 -0.21 -18.39
CA ALA A 184 19.59 -0.99 -19.60
C ALA A 184 18.54 -2.10 -19.49
N ALA A 185 18.51 -2.81 -18.35
CA ALA A 185 17.49 -3.83 -18.09
C ALA A 185 16.07 -3.26 -17.99
N THR A 186 15.90 -2.05 -17.44
CA THR A 186 14.61 -1.34 -17.43
C THR A 186 14.12 -1.06 -18.84
N VAL A 187 14.98 -0.47 -19.69
CA VAL A 187 14.63 -0.18 -21.09
C VAL A 187 14.34 -1.46 -21.86
N ALA A 188 15.18 -2.49 -21.71
CA ALA A 188 15.00 -3.77 -22.37
C ALA A 188 13.70 -4.47 -21.94
N ALA A 189 13.38 -4.52 -20.64
CA ALA A 189 12.14 -5.11 -20.16
C ALA A 189 10.91 -4.34 -20.66
N GLY A 190 10.94 -3.01 -20.69
CA GLY A 190 9.88 -2.20 -21.27
C GLY A 190 9.66 -2.47 -22.75
N ALA A 191 10.75 -2.51 -23.53
CA ALA A 191 10.71 -2.83 -24.95
C ALA A 191 10.18 -4.26 -25.20
N LEU A 192 10.62 -5.24 -24.42
CA LEU A 192 10.14 -6.63 -24.52
C LEU A 192 8.65 -6.74 -24.19
N LEU A 193 8.17 -6.02 -23.16
CA LEU A 193 6.73 -5.97 -22.86
C LEU A 193 5.94 -5.32 -23.99
N ALA A 194 6.47 -4.25 -24.58
CA ALA A 194 5.82 -3.58 -25.72
C ALA A 194 5.72 -4.52 -26.92
N ILE A 195 6.83 -5.16 -27.30
CA ILE A 195 6.87 -6.17 -28.37
C ILE A 195 5.90 -7.31 -28.05
N ALA A 196 5.93 -7.85 -26.82
CA ALA A 196 5.05 -8.94 -26.41
C ALA A 196 3.56 -8.55 -26.54
N SER A 197 3.18 -7.34 -26.11
CA SER A 197 1.81 -6.87 -26.29
C SER A 197 1.43 -6.66 -27.76
N SER A 198 2.36 -6.18 -28.59
CA SER A 198 2.10 -6.02 -30.03
C SER A 198 1.92 -7.36 -30.72
N LEU A 199 2.72 -8.36 -30.36
CA LEU A 199 2.60 -9.72 -30.89
C LEU A 199 1.32 -10.41 -30.41
N ALA A 200 0.89 -10.16 -29.16
CA ALA A 200 -0.30 -10.79 -28.59
C ALA A 200 -1.61 -10.13 -29.02
N PHE A 201 -1.64 -8.81 -29.18
CA PHE A 201 -2.88 -8.04 -29.32
C PHE A 201 -2.93 -7.14 -30.57
N GLY A 202 -1.92 -7.22 -31.44
CA GLY A 202 -1.80 -6.37 -32.61
C GLY A 202 -1.14 -5.01 -32.31
N VAL A 203 -0.91 -4.23 -33.37
CA VAL A 203 -0.31 -2.89 -33.30
C VAL A 203 -1.37 -1.80 -33.15
N GLU A 204 -2.63 -2.10 -33.47
CA GLU A 204 -3.79 -1.22 -33.44
C GLU A 204 -4.01 -0.59 -32.05
N PRO A 205 -3.89 -1.31 -30.92
CA PRO A 205 -4.02 -0.71 -29.59
C PRO A 205 -2.96 0.38 -29.34
N TRP A 206 -1.75 0.26 -29.90
CA TRP A 206 -0.71 1.29 -29.80
C TRP A 206 -1.02 2.54 -30.61
N LEU A 207 -1.74 2.39 -31.72
CA LEU A 207 -2.20 3.51 -32.55
C LEU A 207 -3.39 4.24 -31.91
N ALA A 208 -4.28 3.50 -31.23
CA ALA A 208 -5.45 4.05 -30.56
C ALA A 208 -5.13 4.74 -29.22
N PHE A 209 -4.16 4.21 -28.46
CA PHE A 209 -3.86 4.69 -27.10
C PHE A 209 -3.53 6.19 -26.99
N PRO A 210 -2.74 6.82 -27.89
CA PRO A 210 -2.46 8.25 -27.81
C PRO A 210 -3.70 9.14 -27.92
N ALA A 211 -4.63 8.81 -28.83
CA ALA A 211 -5.88 9.55 -28.99
C ALA A 211 -6.75 9.44 -27.73
N ALA A 212 -6.88 8.23 -27.17
CA ALA A 212 -7.61 8.00 -25.93
C ALA A 212 -6.96 8.73 -24.73
N LEU A 213 -5.64 8.85 -24.69
CA LEU A 213 -4.95 9.62 -23.65
C LEU A 213 -5.25 11.12 -23.77
N THR A 214 -5.24 11.67 -24.99
CA THR A 214 -5.55 13.09 -25.24
C THR A 214 -7.01 13.42 -24.91
N GLU A 215 -7.96 12.58 -25.35
CA GLU A 215 -9.39 12.75 -25.03
C GLU A 215 -9.60 12.81 -23.51
N ARG A 216 -8.96 11.91 -22.77
CA ARG A 216 -9.03 11.88 -21.29
C ARG A 216 -8.39 13.10 -20.64
N ALA A 217 -7.24 13.53 -21.15
CA ALA A 217 -6.59 14.75 -20.65
C ALA A 217 -7.51 15.96 -20.83
N GLN A 218 -8.20 16.07 -21.96
CA GLN A 218 -9.18 17.13 -22.21
C GLN A 218 -10.42 17.00 -21.32
N ALA A 219 -10.98 15.80 -21.18
CA ALA A 219 -12.11 15.55 -20.28
C ALA A 219 -11.80 15.95 -18.83
N ALA A 220 -10.59 15.63 -18.33
CA ALA A 220 -10.14 16.02 -17.00
C ALA A 220 -9.94 17.54 -16.79
N LEU A 221 -9.86 18.32 -17.88
CA LEU A 221 -9.79 19.79 -17.82
C LEU A 221 -11.19 20.42 -17.82
N VAL A 222 -12.15 19.81 -18.51
CA VAL A 222 -13.53 20.30 -18.65
C VAL A 222 -14.39 19.91 -17.45
N VAL A 223 -14.22 18.69 -16.95
CA VAL A 223 -14.94 18.17 -15.79
C VAL A 223 -14.41 18.86 -14.53
N GLN A 224 -15.16 19.83 -14.00
CA GLN A 224 -14.90 20.51 -12.72
C GLN A 224 -15.32 19.67 -11.50
N ASP A 225 -15.45 18.36 -11.66
CA ASP A 225 -16.13 17.55 -10.66
C ASP A 225 -15.28 17.36 -9.41
N LEU A 226 -15.94 17.52 -8.26
CA LEU A 226 -15.42 17.96 -6.96
C LEU A 226 -14.55 16.94 -6.23
N ALA A 227 -14.16 15.85 -6.87
CA ALA A 227 -13.43 14.75 -6.24
C ALA A 227 -11.90 14.89 -6.36
N TRP A 228 -11.35 16.11 -6.32
CA TRP A 228 -9.89 16.34 -6.31
C TRP A 228 -9.18 15.59 -5.19
N GLY A 229 -9.87 15.33 -4.08
CA GLY A 229 -9.36 14.50 -3.01
C GLY A 229 -9.21 13.01 -3.35
N LYS A 230 -9.68 12.51 -4.50
CA LYS A 230 -9.26 11.19 -5.01
C LYS A 230 -7.80 11.22 -5.47
N LEU A 231 -7.35 12.39 -5.94
CA LEU A 231 -6.00 12.64 -6.41
C LEU A 231 -5.13 13.12 -5.23
N GLN A 232 -4.29 12.23 -4.73
CA GLN A 232 -3.43 12.44 -3.57
C GLN A 232 -2.07 13.05 -3.92
N SER A 233 -1.95 13.61 -5.13
CA SER A 233 -0.74 14.31 -5.58
C SER A 233 -0.74 15.77 -5.13
N VAL A 234 0.42 16.43 -5.26
CA VAL A 234 0.54 17.87 -5.05
C VAL A 234 -0.34 18.65 -6.03
N TYR A 235 -0.51 18.13 -7.25
CA TYR A 235 -1.43 18.71 -8.22
C TYR A 235 -2.87 18.62 -7.71
N GLY A 236 -3.30 17.46 -7.23
CA GLY A 236 -4.62 17.27 -6.61
C GLY A 236 -4.85 18.21 -5.43
N LEU A 237 -3.86 18.36 -4.55
CA LEU A 237 -3.90 19.31 -3.43
C LEU A 237 -4.08 20.75 -3.91
N ALA A 238 -3.32 21.18 -4.92
CA ALA A 238 -3.45 22.53 -5.49
C ALA A 238 -4.85 22.75 -6.10
N ARG A 239 -5.38 21.78 -6.86
CA ARG A 239 -6.74 21.84 -7.42
C ARG A 239 -7.81 21.90 -6.32
N ALA A 240 -7.66 21.10 -5.27
CA ALA A 240 -8.56 21.09 -4.12
C ALA A 240 -8.55 22.42 -3.33
N LEU A 241 -7.45 23.17 -3.38
CA LEU A 241 -7.32 24.52 -2.80
C LEU A 241 -7.87 25.62 -3.74
N GLY A 242 -8.47 25.26 -4.87
CA GLY A 242 -9.11 26.20 -5.79
C GLY A 242 -8.20 26.72 -6.92
N LEU A 243 -6.97 26.21 -7.06
CA LEU A 243 -6.13 26.59 -8.21
C LEU A 243 -6.69 25.98 -9.50
N GLY A 244 -6.68 26.76 -10.58
CA GLY A 244 -6.94 26.27 -11.92
C GLY A 244 -5.89 25.25 -12.40
N ALA A 245 -6.19 24.55 -13.49
CA ALA A 245 -5.35 23.46 -14.01
C ALA A 245 -3.89 23.90 -14.30
N LEU A 246 -3.70 25.06 -14.94
CA LEU A 246 -2.37 25.56 -15.30
C LEU A 246 -1.55 25.98 -14.05
N PRO A 247 -2.05 26.85 -13.14
CA PRO A 247 -1.34 27.16 -11.89
C PRO A 247 -1.03 25.93 -11.03
N ALA A 248 -1.98 24.99 -10.89
CA ALA A 248 -1.75 23.74 -10.16
C ALA A 248 -0.64 22.89 -10.81
N GLY A 249 -0.61 22.86 -12.15
CA GLY A 249 0.44 22.20 -12.93
C GLY A 249 1.82 22.81 -12.70
N ILE A 250 1.91 24.15 -12.68
CA ILE A 250 3.15 24.88 -12.42
C ILE A 250 3.66 24.60 -10.99
N VAL A 251 2.78 24.69 -9.98
CA VAL A 251 3.14 24.38 -8.58
C VAL A 251 3.66 22.94 -8.46
N HIS A 252 2.97 22.00 -9.08
CA HIS A 252 3.40 20.60 -9.09
C HIS A 252 4.77 20.43 -9.78
N ALA A 253 4.97 21.01 -10.97
CA ALA A 253 6.21 20.91 -11.72
C ALA A 253 7.41 21.47 -10.94
N ILE A 254 7.26 22.64 -10.32
CA ILE A 254 8.30 23.24 -9.47
C ILE A 254 8.66 22.29 -8.32
N LEU A 255 7.67 21.78 -7.60
CA LEU A 255 7.93 20.91 -6.46
C LEU A 255 8.53 19.55 -6.89
N ALA A 256 8.05 18.99 -8.01
CA ALA A 256 8.59 17.76 -8.59
C ALA A 256 10.08 17.92 -8.95
N LEU A 257 10.46 19.05 -9.59
CA LEU A 257 11.86 19.35 -9.91
C LEU A 257 12.73 19.49 -8.65
N LEU A 258 12.24 20.20 -7.62
CA LEU A 258 12.94 20.35 -6.35
C LEU A 258 13.14 19.01 -5.64
N VAL A 259 12.12 18.17 -5.59
CA VAL A 259 12.17 16.83 -5.00
C VAL A 259 13.10 15.91 -5.79
N ALA A 260 13.04 15.93 -7.12
CA ALA A 260 13.94 15.17 -7.98
C ALA A 260 15.40 15.59 -7.78
N ALA A 261 15.68 16.90 -7.72
CA ALA A 261 17.02 17.42 -7.45
C ALA A 261 17.54 16.99 -6.07
N LEU A 262 16.68 17.06 -5.03
CA LEU A 262 17.03 16.62 -3.68
C LEU A 262 17.26 15.10 -3.61
N ALA A 263 16.44 14.30 -4.29
CA ALA A 263 16.63 12.86 -4.41
C ALA A 263 17.97 12.53 -5.09
N CYS A 264 18.32 13.23 -6.18
CA CYS A 264 19.62 13.10 -6.83
C CYS A 264 20.78 13.44 -5.89
N LEU A 265 20.65 14.52 -5.11
CA LEU A 265 21.65 14.90 -4.11
C LEU A 265 21.82 13.83 -3.03
N ILE A 266 20.71 13.27 -2.52
CA ILE A 266 20.72 12.16 -1.54
C ILE A 266 21.43 10.94 -2.14
N TRP A 267 21.13 10.59 -3.38
CA TRP A 267 21.72 9.43 -4.05
C TRP A 267 23.23 9.57 -4.31
N ARG A 268 23.70 10.78 -4.62
CA ARG A 268 25.14 11.08 -4.77
C ARG A 268 25.92 11.06 -3.46
N ARG A 269 25.25 11.18 -2.31
CA ARG A 269 25.93 11.22 -1.00
C ARG A 269 26.36 9.83 -0.54
N ARG A 270 27.39 9.80 0.29
CA ARG A 270 27.76 8.60 1.06
C ARG A 270 26.75 8.45 2.20
N GLY A 271 26.16 7.28 2.36
CA GLY A 271 25.12 7.05 3.35
C GLY A 271 24.51 5.65 3.22
N SER A 272 23.54 5.38 4.10
CA SER A 272 22.75 4.15 4.06
C SER A 272 22.03 3.98 2.73
N PHE A 273 22.10 2.79 2.13
CA PHE A 273 21.30 2.48 0.96
C PHE A 273 19.81 2.57 1.28
N ASP A 274 19.40 2.13 2.48
CA ASP A 274 17.99 2.12 2.87
C ASP A 274 17.39 3.53 2.90
N VAL A 275 18.13 4.53 3.39
CA VAL A 275 17.67 5.93 3.34
C VAL A 275 17.57 6.45 1.90
N LYS A 276 18.48 6.03 1.00
CA LYS A 276 18.42 6.39 -0.42
C LYS A 276 17.24 5.73 -1.12
N ALA A 277 16.98 4.45 -0.84
CA ALA A 277 15.85 3.70 -1.35
C ALA A 277 14.53 4.30 -0.85
N ALA A 278 14.44 4.63 0.44
CA ALA A 278 13.30 5.34 1.01
C ALA A 278 13.06 6.70 0.33
N ALA A 279 14.14 7.48 0.12
CA ALA A 279 14.05 8.77 -0.56
C ALA A 279 13.57 8.61 -2.01
N ALA A 280 14.09 7.62 -2.75
CA ALA A 280 13.69 7.36 -4.13
C ALA A 280 12.21 6.97 -4.23
N ALA A 281 11.76 6.02 -3.41
CA ALA A 281 10.37 5.56 -3.44
C ALA A 281 9.39 6.67 -3.05
N SER A 282 9.69 7.45 -2.00
CA SER A 282 8.83 8.57 -1.59
C SER A 282 8.84 9.69 -2.64
N ALA A 283 10.00 10.03 -3.21
CA ALA A 283 10.12 11.03 -4.28
C ALA A 283 9.37 10.61 -5.55
N ALA A 284 9.41 9.34 -5.94
CA ALA A 284 8.65 8.83 -7.10
C ALA A 284 7.14 9.05 -6.92
N LEU A 285 6.62 8.91 -5.70
CA LEU A 285 5.23 9.21 -5.37
C LEU A 285 4.92 10.73 -5.37
N ILE A 286 5.88 11.61 -5.06
CA ILE A 286 5.65 13.07 -5.08
C ILE A 286 5.70 13.62 -6.50
N VAL A 287 6.63 13.12 -7.33
CA VAL A 287 6.91 13.60 -8.69
C VAL A 287 5.78 13.25 -9.66
N THR A 288 4.94 12.25 -9.36
CA THR A 288 3.77 11.95 -10.19
C THR A 288 2.64 12.97 -9.96
N PRO A 289 2.13 13.63 -11.01
CA PRO A 289 0.94 14.49 -10.89
C PRO A 289 -0.34 13.67 -10.72
N TYR A 290 -0.29 12.37 -11.04
CA TYR A 290 -1.43 11.48 -11.12
C TYR A 290 -1.29 10.32 -10.12
N LEU A 291 -1.28 10.68 -8.82
CA LEU A 291 -1.24 9.74 -7.70
C LEU A 291 -2.65 9.57 -7.14
N PHE A 292 -3.28 8.42 -7.36
CA PHE A 292 -4.61 8.14 -6.82
C PHE A 292 -4.55 7.64 -5.38
N ALA A 293 -5.67 7.76 -4.68
CA ALA A 293 -5.80 7.27 -3.31
C ALA A 293 -5.49 5.77 -3.16
N TYR A 294 -5.83 4.93 -4.15
CA TYR A 294 -5.45 3.51 -4.14
C TYR A 294 -3.94 3.30 -4.36
N ASP A 295 -3.27 4.17 -5.11
CA ASP A 295 -1.82 4.07 -5.37
C ASP A 295 -0.99 4.47 -4.16
N MET A 296 -1.57 5.22 -3.22
CA MET A 296 -0.90 5.61 -1.98
C MET A 296 -0.43 4.41 -1.16
N VAL A 297 -0.96 3.20 -1.38
CA VAL A 297 -0.44 1.98 -0.74
C VAL A 297 1.06 1.79 -0.98
N ALA A 298 1.61 2.30 -2.09
CA ALA A 298 3.04 2.28 -2.35
C ALA A 298 3.89 3.05 -1.32
N ILE A 299 3.29 3.88 -0.47
CA ILE A 299 3.97 4.56 0.65
C ILE A 299 4.52 3.58 1.71
N VAL A 300 4.03 2.33 1.73
CA VAL A 300 4.59 1.29 2.60
C VAL A 300 6.06 1.00 2.28
N ILE A 301 6.49 1.19 1.03
CA ILE A 301 7.87 0.94 0.59
C ILE A 301 8.87 1.94 1.19
N PRO A 302 8.71 3.27 1.03
CA PRO A 302 9.59 4.22 1.70
C PRO A 302 9.50 4.12 3.22
N GLY A 303 8.33 3.79 3.78
CA GLY A 303 8.15 3.51 5.20
C GLY A 303 9.01 2.33 5.67
N ALA A 304 8.96 1.20 4.96
CA ALA A 304 9.71 -0.01 5.30
C ALA A 304 11.23 0.23 5.29
N PHE A 305 11.75 0.87 4.24
CA PHE A 305 13.18 1.21 4.18
C PHE A 305 13.60 2.21 5.27
N LEU A 306 12.76 3.19 5.59
CA LEU A 306 13.03 4.12 6.69
C LEU A 306 13.03 3.41 8.05
N VAL A 307 12.05 2.54 8.31
CA VAL A 307 11.96 1.76 9.55
C VAL A 307 13.17 0.83 9.68
N LYS A 308 13.57 0.16 8.60
CA LYS A 308 14.78 -0.67 8.58
C LYS A 308 16.02 0.12 8.99
N ASP A 309 16.22 1.30 8.39
CA ASP A 309 17.36 2.15 8.76
C ASP A 309 17.30 2.64 10.22
N LEU A 310 16.10 2.89 10.75
CA LEU A 310 15.91 3.27 12.15
C LEU A 310 16.21 2.12 13.12
N ILE A 311 15.87 0.88 12.76
CA ILE A 311 16.19 -0.32 13.54
C ILE A 311 17.71 -0.53 13.56
N GLU A 312 18.37 -0.48 12.40
CA GLU A 312 19.79 -0.79 12.27
C GLU A 312 20.71 0.31 12.81
N ARG A 313 20.33 1.59 12.61
CA ARG A 313 21.20 2.75 12.93
C ARG A 313 20.70 3.59 14.09
N GLY A 314 19.54 3.24 14.66
CA GLY A 314 18.89 3.95 15.74
C GLY A 314 18.00 5.11 15.27
N GLY A 315 16.86 5.25 15.94
CA GLY A 315 15.91 6.34 15.77
C GLY A 315 15.74 7.20 17.03
N THR A 316 15.45 8.47 16.84
CA THR A 316 15.07 9.40 17.92
C THR A 316 13.59 9.23 18.27
N ARG A 317 13.20 9.57 19.51
CA ARG A 317 11.77 9.58 19.90
C ARG A 317 10.89 10.41 18.97
N ARG A 318 11.45 11.51 18.42
CA ARG A 318 10.75 12.37 17.45
C ARG A 318 10.52 11.69 16.10
N GLU A 319 11.47 10.88 15.62
CA GLU A 319 11.30 10.10 14.38
C GLU A 319 10.22 9.03 14.54
N HIS A 320 10.22 8.29 15.65
CA HIS A 320 9.17 7.30 15.95
C HIS A 320 7.79 7.96 16.07
N ALA A 321 7.69 9.07 16.80
CA ALA A 321 6.44 9.83 16.92
C ALA A 321 5.97 10.40 15.56
N ALA A 322 6.89 10.85 14.71
CA ALA A 322 6.56 11.31 13.37
C ALA A 322 6.01 10.18 12.50
N ILE A 323 6.64 8.98 12.50
CA ILE A 323 6.14 7.83 11.75
C ILE A 323 4.74 7.41 12.23
N LEU A 324 4.53 7.37 13.55
CA LEU A 324 3.20 7.09 14.10
C LEU A 324 2.19 8.15 13.67
N GLY A 325 2.55 9.44 13.71
CA GLY A 325 1.70 10.53 13.24
C GLY A 325 1.37 10.43 11.75
N LEU A 326 2.34 10.05 10.92
CA LEU A 326 2.11 9.80 9.49
C LEU A 326 1.16 8.62 9.26
N PHE A 327 1.33 7.54 10.02
CA PHE A 327 0.42 6.40 9.99
C PHE A 327 -1.01 6.79 10.39
N CYS A 328 -1.19 7.59 11.45
CA CYS A 328 -2.49 8.17 11.81
C CYS A 328 -3.04 9.08 10.70
N GLY A 329 -2.17 9.84 10.01
CA GLY A 329 -2.54 10.65 8.85
C GLY A 329 -3.10 9.83 7.69
N LEU A 330 -2.59 8.60 7.48
CA LEU A 330 -3.15 7.67 6.49
C LEU A 330 -4.56 7.20 6.86
N PHE A 331 -4.83 7.00 8.16
CA PHE A 331 -6.18 6.72 8.64
C PHE A 331 -7.11 7.91 8.46
N ALA A 332 -6.65 9.13 8.75
CA ALA A 332 -7.42 10.34 8.52
C ALA A 332 -7.75 10.53 7.02
N MET A 333 -6.80 10.24 6.13
CA MET A 333 -7.02 10.24 4.68
C MET A 333 -8.11 9.24 4.28
N PHE A 334 -8.06 8.02 4.80
CA PHE A 334 -9.07 6.99 4.52
C PHE A 334 -10.45 7.37 5.08
N ALA A 335 -10.51 7.86 6.33
CA ALA A 335 -11.74 8.29 6.98
C ALA A 335 -12.36 9.53 6.31
N GLY A 336 -11.54 10.43 5.79
CA GLY A 336 -11.97 11.59 5.02
C GLY A 336 -12.44 11.26 3.60
N ALA A 337 -12.53 9.97 3.23
CA ALA A 337 -13.07 9.46 1.96
C ALA A 337 -12.52 10.13 0.69
N GLY A 338 -11.29 10.64 0.73
CA GLY A 338 -10.74 11.37 -0.41
C GLY A 338 -11.47 12.69 -0.70
N ILE A 339 -11.95 13.40 0.33
CA ILE A 339 -12.41 14.79 0.21
C ILE A 339 -11.19 15.72 0.09
N VAL A 340 -10.15 15.46 0.88
CA VAL A 340 -8.91 16.25 0.90
C VAL A 340 -7.72 15.39 0.46
N PRO A 341 -6.83 15.89 -0.43
CA PRO A 341 -5.57 15.26 -0.82
C PRO A 341 -4.50 15.12 0.30
N LEU A 342 -4.86 14.56 1.46
CA LEU A 342 -3.97 14.43 2.62
C LEU A 342 -2.72 13.57 2.34
N GLY A 343 -2.80 12.63 1.39
CA GLY A 343 -1.69 11.80 0.94
C GLY A 343 -0.51 12.61 0.40
N ALA A 344 -0.76 13.75 -0.26
CA ALA A 344 0.30 14.66 -0.71
C ALA A 344 1.09 15.20 0.50
N ILE A 345 0.37 15.62 1.54
CA ILE A 345 0.95 16.15 2.78
C ILE A 345 1.72 15.05 3.51
N VAL A 346 1.11 13.88 3.71
CA VAL A 346 1.76 12.74 4.39
C VAL A 346 3.04 12.35 3.67
N ASN A 347 3.03 12.26 2.34
CA ASN A 347 4.20 11.86 1.58
C ASN A 347 5.30 12.95 1.59
N LEU A 348 4.94 14.24 1.51
CA LEU A 348 5.90 15.34 1.67
C LEU A 348 6.56 15.36 3.05
N LEU A 349 5.79 15.11 4.11
CA LEU A 349 6.30 15.02 5.48
C LEU A 349 7.21 13.81 5.66
N LEU A 350 6.85 12.66 5.09
CA LEU A 350 7.70 11.46 5.05
C LEU A 350 9.03 11.74 4.33
N PHE A 351 8.97 12.31 3.12
CA PHE A 351 10.16 12.67 2.36
C PHE A 351 11.04 13.68 3.11
N SER A 352 10.43 14.65 3.77
CA SER A 352 11.14 15.63 4.61
C SER A 352 11.86 14.98 5.78
N LEU A 353 11.26 13.97 6.42
CA LEU A 353 11.86 13.19 7.49
C LEU A 353 13.08 12.40 6.97
N ILE A 354 12.93 11.72 5.84
CA ILE A 354 14.00 10.94 5.17
C ILE A 354 15.16 11.87 4.75
N ALA A 355 14.85 13.01 4.13
CA ALA A 355 15.83 14.00 3.75
C ALA A 355 16.60 14.50 4.97
N ARG A 356 15.90 14.98 6.02
CA ARG A 356 16.52 15.45 7.28
C ARG A 356 17.46 14.41 7.88
N ARG A 357 17.10 13.13 7.83
CA ARG A 357 17.94 12.03 8.32
C ARG A 357 19.23 11.88 7.51
N THR A 358 19.17 12.07 6.20
CA THR A 358 20.35 12.06 5.32
C THR A 358 21.34 13.20 5.65
N PHE A 359 20.82 14.39 5.99
CA PHE A 359 21.66 15.56 6.26
C PHE A 359 22.14 15.66 7.72
N ARG A 360 21.55 14.90 8.65
CA ARG A 360 22.07 14.76 10.02
C ARG A 360 23.33 13.88 10.00
N GLY A 361 24.50 14.53 9.98
CA GLY A 361 25.78 13.83 9.90
C GLY A 361 26.06 12.88 11.10
N PRO A 362 27.03 11.95 10.98
CA PRO A 362 27.44 11.02 12.04
C PRO A 362 27.87 11.69 13.36
N ARG A 363 28.13 13.00 13.33
CA ARG A 363 28.65 13.79 14.46
C ARG A 363 27.67 13.87 15.64
N ASP A 364 26.36 13.85 15.40
CA ASP A 364 25.37 13.97 16.48
C ASP A 364 25.13 12.65 17.22
N VAL A 365 25.21 11.51 16.51
CA VAL A 365 25.10 10.17 17.13
C VAL A 365 26.36 9.86 17.94
N ARG A 366 27.55 10.19 17.43
CA ARG A 366 28.82 10.04 18.17
C ARG A 366 28.86 10.95 19.39
N ARG A 367 28.52 12.24 19.24
CA ARG A 367 28.42 13.18 20.39
C ARG A 367 27.38 12.75 21.43
N ARG A 368 26.26 12.12 21.02
CA ARG A 368 25.27 11.57 21.96
C ARG A 368 25.78 10.32 22.66
N ARG A 369 26.45 9.40 21.96
CA ARG A 369 27.14 8.24 22.57
C ARG A 369 28.20 8.70 23.56
N ASP A 370 29.01 9.68 23.18
CA ASP A 370 30.06 10.25 24.03
C ASP A 370 29.47 11.00 25.24
N ARG A 371 28.32 11.67 25.08
CA ARG A 371 27.59 12.32 26.20
C ARG A 371 26.90 11.32 27.11
N ALA A 372 26.36 10.22 26.58
CA ALA A 372 25.77 9.14 27.36
C ALA A 372 26.87 8.43 28.17
N ALA A 373 27.97 8.05 27.52
CA ALA A 373 29.15 7.47 28.17
C ALA A 373 29.75 8.39 29.23
N ARG A 374 29.79 9.72 28.99
CA ARG A 374 30.23 10.69 30.01
C ARG A 374 29.26 10.82 31.19
N ARG A 375 27.94 10.69 30.96
CA ARG A 375 26.94 10.67 32.03
C ARG A 375 27.03 9.40 32.87
N ASP A 376 27.28 8.26 32.25
CA ASP A 376 27.49 6.98 32.95
C ASP A 376 28.80 6.99 33.74
N CYS A 377 29.85 7.61 33.21
CA CYS A 377 31.11 7.79 33.94
C CYS A 377 30.96 8.79 35.11
N GLN A 378 30.13 9.82 34.96
CA GLN A 378 29.83 10.78 36.04
C GLN A 378 28.90 10.21 37.10
N SER A 379 27.92 9.37 36.74
CA SER A 379 27.06 8.68 37.72
C SER A 379 27.84 7.63 38.52
N ALA A 380 28.80 6.95 37.89
CA ALA A 380 29.74 6.05 38.56
C ALA A 380 30.70 6.79 39.51
N ALA A 381 31.13 8.00 39.16
CA ALA A 381 32.03 8.82 39.99
C ALA A 381 31.34 9.50 41.19
N VAL A 382 30.00 9.52 41.24
CA VAL A 382 29.20 10.17 42.30
C VAL A 382 28.69 9.16 43.35
N GLN A 383 29.14 7.90 43.30
CA GLN A 383 28.99 6.97 44.44
C GLN A 383 30.24 7.03 45.34
N PRO A 384 30.25 7.82 46.44
CA PRO A 384 31.31 7.72 47.42
C PRO A 384 31.19 6.39 48.16
N ASP A 385 32.32 5.69 48.29
CA ASP A 385 32.50 4.49 49.10
C ASP A 385 31.79 4.60 50.45
N ARG A 386 30.84 3.70 50.70
CA ARG A 386 30.38 3.44 52.06
C ARG A 386 31.49 2.68 52.79
N PRO A 387 32.02 3.18 53.91
CA PRO A 387 33.08 2.48 54.62
C PRO A 387 32.55 1.19 55.25
N ALA A 388 33.36 0.13 55.11
CA ALA A 388 33.16 -1.16 55.74
C ALA A 388 33.05 -1.02 57.26
N ARG A 389 31.94 -1.52 57.82
CA ARG A 389 31.70 -1.57 59.26
C ARG A 389 32.57 -2.68 59.86
N LEU A 390 33.67 -2.27 60.51
CA LEU A 390 34.52 -3.12 61.36
C LEU A 390 33.77 -3.47 62.65
N SER A 391 33.38 -4.73 62.80
CA SER A 391 33.00 -5.34 64.09
C SER A 391 34.14 -6.25 64.54
N ARG A 392 34.69 -5.98 65.73
CA ARG A 392 35.82 -6.66 66.38
C ARG A 392 35.47 -8.06 66.95
N PRO A 393 36.47 -8.85 67.40
CA PRO A 393 36.46 -10.32 67.33
C PRO A 393 36.01 -11.03 68.62
N GLY A 394 35.56 -12.27 68.46
CA GLY A 394 35.25 -13.19 69.55
C GLY A 394 35.29 -14.65 69.09
N ALA A 395 36.48 -15.24 69.17
CA ALA A 395 36.78 -16.56 69.73
C ALA A 395 36.15 -17.86 69.11
N ILE A 396 37.08 -18.80 68.84
CA ILE A 396 37.00 -20.26 69.04
C ILE A 396 36.60 -21.14 67.83
N ALA A 397 37.67 -21.73 67.26
CA ALA A 397 37.90 -23.16 66.98
C ALA A 397 37.03 -23.96 65.99
N GLY A 398 37.70 -24.90 65.30
CA GLY A 398 37.07 -26.03 64.61
C GLY A 398 37.22 -25.97 63.08
N ARG A 399 38.41 -26.18 62.50
CA ARG A 399 38.94 -27.49 62.07
C ARG A 399 38.10 -28.19 60.97
N VAL A 400 38.81 -28.52 59.88
CA VAL A 400 38.66 -29.71 59.01
C VAL A 400 37.82 -29.61 57.71
N SER A 401 38.59 -29.41 56.64
CA SER A 401 38.71 -30.22 55.40
C SER A 401 37.66 -30.24 54.28
N SER A 402 38.23 -30.16 53.07
CA SER A 402 37.94 -30.92 51.84
C SER A 402 36.54 -30.76 51.23
N GLY A 403 36.36 -30.52 49.94
CA GLY A 403 37.21 -30.71 48.78
C GLY A 403 36.29 -31.02 47.59
N ARG A 404 36.81 -30.79 46.38
CA ARG A 404 36.33 -31.30 45.07
C ARG A 404 34.97 -30.81 44.51
N ALA A 405 35.09 -30.24 43.31
CA ALA A 405 34.08 -30.23 42.24
C ALA A 405 33.87 -31.65 41.65
N PRO A 406 33.16 -31.87 40.52
CA PRO A 406 31.99 -31.22 39.88
C PRO A 406 30.88 -32.27 39.56
N ALA A 407 29.77 -31.91 38.87
CA ALA A 407 29.17 -32.64 37.74
C ALA A 407 27.64 -32.43 37.52
N SER A 408 27.28 -32.56 36.25
CA SER A 408 26.00 -32.53 35.53
C SER A 408 24.95 -33.62 35.88
N ARG A 409 23.65 -33.32 35.63
CA ARG A 409 22.52 -34.24 35.31
C ARG A 409 21.49 -33.44 34.47
N ILE A 410 20.95 -33.83 33.30
CA ILE A 410 20.21 -35.01 32.79
C ILE A 410 18.88 -35.31 33.53
N ARG A 411 17.74 -35.19 32.79
CA ARG A 411 16.63 -36.19 32.59
C ARG A 411 15.48 -35.52 31.79
N GLN A 412 15.02 -36.06 30.65
CA GLN A 412 14.01 -37.15 30.43
C GLN A 412 12.61 -36.81 31.00
N ALA A 413 11.45 -37.19 30.46
CA ALA A 413 10.91 -37.80 29.22
C ALA A 413 9.37 -38.01 29.45
N SER A 414 8.63 -38.54 28.46
CA SER A 414 7.25 -39.13 28.46
C SER A 414 6.15 -38.20 27.90
N THR A 415 5.48 -38.39 26.73
CA THR A 415 4.73 -39.52 26.06
C THR A 415 3.44 -39.88 26.82
N THR A 416 2.20 -39.76 26.30
CA THR A 416 1.43 -40.71 25.42
C THR A 416 -0.03 -40.16 25.33
N ALA A 417 -0.66 -39.91 24.16
CA ALA A 417 -1.61 -40.75 23.37
C ALA A 417 -2.96 -41.10 24.08
N ILE A 418 -4.17 -41.29 23.51
CA ILE A 418 -4.68 -41.53 22.13
C ILE A 418 -6.26 -41.62 22.16
N ASN A 419 -6.92 -41.32 21.02
CA ASN A 419 -8.23 -41.81 20.45
C ASN A 419 -9.59 -41.70 21.19
N ALA A 420 -10.80 -41.75 20.59
CA ALA A 420 -11.39 -41.57 19.24
C ALA A 420 -12.93 -41.87 19.32
N VAL A 421 -13.67 -41.65 18.21
CA VAL A 421 -14.89 -42.38 17.72
C VAL A 421 -16.28 -41.67 17.73
N ALA A 422 -16.76 -41.35 16.50
CA ALA A 422 -18.05 -41.65 15.78
C ALA A 422 -19.44 -41.41 16.47
N SER A 423 -20.62 -41.26 15.83
CA SER A 423 -21.19 -41.28 14.46
C SER A 423 -22.69 -40.84 14.53
N SER A 424 -23.39 -40.77 13.37
CA SER A 424 -24.86 -40.70 13.13
C SER A 424 -25.51 -39.30 13.26
N GLY A 425 -26.51 -38.85 12.48
CA GLY A 425 -27.37 -39.43 11.45
C GLY A 425 -28.71 -38.65 11.44
N THR A 426 -29.43 -38.61 10.30
CA THR A 426 -30.85 -38.23 10.09
C THR A 426 -31.25 -36.80 9.61
N LYS A 427 -31.94 -36.79 8.45
CA LYS A 427 -32.99 -35.85 8.00
C LYS A 427 -34.36 -36.51 8.25
N PRO A 428 -35.47 -35.75 8.35
CA PRO A 428 -36.45 -35.75 7.25
C PRO A 428 -37.09 -34.37 6.97
N ARG A 429 -38.11 -34.37 6.09
CA ARG A 429 -38.63 -33.31 5.20
C ARG A 429 -40.00 -32.73 5.72
N PRO A 430 -40.88 -32.09 4.93
CA PRO A 430 -41.38 -30.71 5.08
C PRO A 430 -42.86 -30.57 5.52
N THR A 431 -43.35 -29.35 5.76
CA THR A 431 -44.80 -29.02 5.81
C THR A 431 -45.14 -27.68 5.15
N SER A 432 -46.32 -27.69 4.53
CA SER A 432 -46.99 -26.75 3.62
C SER A 432 -48.00 -25.81 4.28
N ALA A 433 -48.61 -24.95 3.44
CA ALA A 433 -49.87 -24.20 3.59
C ALA A 433 -49.74 -22.76 4.13
N SER A 434 -49.99 -21.75 3.27
CA SER A 434 -51.27 -21.01 3.06
C SER A 434 -51.64 -20.14 4.28
N ASN A 435 -52.05 -18.87 4.19
CA ASN A 435 -53.05 -18.30 3.31
C ASN A 435 -53.05 -16.76 3.49
N ASN A 436 -53.48 -16.06 2.44
CA ASN A 436 -54.21 -14.77 2.35
C ASN A 436 -54.20 -13.74 3.51
N GLY A 437 -54.15 -12.46 3.11
CA GLY A 437 -54.88 -11.41 3.83
C GLY A 437 -54.33 -10.00 3.67
N ALA A 438 -54.90 -9.25 2.73
CA ALA A 438 -54.73 -7.80 2.59
C ALA A 438 -55.19 -7.03 3.83
N VAL A 439 -54.67 -5.81 4.03
CA VAL A 439 -55.43 -4.54 4.14
C VAL A 439 -54.56 -3.42 4.73
N HIS A 440 -54.69 -2.26 4.09
CA HIS A 440 -54.26 -0.91 4.48
C HIS A 440 -54.26 -0.59 5.99
N THR A 441 -53.34 0.25 6.45
CA THR A 441 -53.57 1.68 6.78
C THR A 441 -52.38 2.29 7.53
N ASN A 442 -52.49 3.60 7.74
CA ASN A 442 -51.47 4.62 7.79
C ASN A 442 -51.18 5.07 9.24
N ARG A 443 -49.99 5.65 9.45
CA ARG A 443 -49.65 6.71 10.44
C ARG A 443 -49.55 6.42 11.96
N ALA A 444 -48.32 6.70 12.43
CA ALA A 444 -47.94 7.64 13.50
C ALA A 444 -47.86 7.18 14.99
N ASN A 445 -46.59 7.12 15.44
CA ASN A 445 -45.99 7.67 16.67
C ASN A 445 -46.68 7.53 18.05
N SER A 446 -46.07 6.74 18.93
CA SER A 446 -45.35 7.08 20.19
C SER A 446 -45.27 5.76 21.00
N GLU A 447 -44.32 5.42 21.88
CA GLU A 447 -43.34 6.16 22.66
C GLU A 447 -42.34 5.15 23.29
N ARG A 448 -41.06 5.55 23.32
CA ARG A 448 -40.02 5.35 24.36
C ARG A 448 -39.55 3.96 24.89
N ASN A 449 -38.21 3.95 24.98
CA ASN A 449 -37.29 3.21 25.86
C ASN A 449 -36.92 1.78 25.38
N SER A 450 -35.66 1.37 25.25
CA SER A 450 -34.36 1.91 25.69
C SER A 450 -33.26 0.96 25.22
N ALA A 451 -32.18 1.43 24.57
CA ALA A 451 -30.81 0.90 24.66
C ALA A 451 -29.85 1.58 23.65
N LEU A 452 -28.96 2.43 24.18
CA LEU A 452 -27.52 2.65 23.93
C LEU A 452 -26.85 2.33 22.56
N PRO A 453 -25.75 3.04 22.21
CA PRO A 453 -25.61 3.73 20.93
C PRO A 453 -24.98 2.89 19.82
N SER A 454 -25.63 2.92 18.64
CA SER A 454 -25.19 2.31 17.38
C SER A 454 -24.13 3.12 16.63
N SER A 455 -23.11 3.65 17.31
CA SER A 455 -22.08 4.51 16.65
C SER A 455 -21.18 3.77 15.66
N ALA A 456 -21.03 2.45 15.80
CA ALA A 456 -20.28 1.62 14.86
C ALA A 456 -21.08 1.30 13.58
N ALA A 457 -22.40 1.12 13.71
CA ALA A 457 -23.27 0.82 12.57
C ALA A 457 -23.50 2.07 11.70
N SER A 458 -23.63 3.26 12.31
CA SER A 458 -23.74 4.52 11.55
C SER A 458 -22.44 4.90 10.82
N THR A 459 -21.28 4.58 11.40
CA THR A 459 -19.98 4.78 10.75
C THR A 459 -19.77 3.82 9.57
N ILE A 460 -20.22 2.57 9.69
CA ILE A 460 -20.14 1.57 8.60
C ILE A 460 -21.14 1.90 7.48
N HIS A 461 -22.36 2.35 7.82
CA HIS A 461 -23.33 2.78 6.82
C HIS A 461 -22.87 4.06 6.09
N ASN A 462 -22.19 4.98 6.78
CA ASN A 462 -21.57 6.14 6.14
C ASN A 462 -20.38 5.75 5.26
N VAL A 463 -19.49 4.84 5.67
CA VAL A 463 -18.38 4.41 4.81
C VAL A 463 -18.89 3.66 3.57
N ALA A 464 -19.93 2.83 3.69
CA ALA A 464 -20.54 2.13 2.56
C ALA A 464 -21.35 3.08 1.66
N ALA A 465 -22.16 3.99 2.23
CA ALA A 465 -22.93 4.99 1.49
C ALA A 465 -22.06 6.08 0.87
N ILE A 466 -20.90 6.39 1.48
CA ILE A 466 -19.90 7.30 0.92
C ILE A 466 -19.09 6.59 -0.15
N ALA A 467 -18.74 5.30 0.03
CA ALA A 467 -18.10 4.51 -1.03
C ALA A 467 -19.02 4.27 -2.25
N SER A 468 -20.35 4.31 -2.07
CA SER A 468 -21.32 4.22 -3.16
C SER A 468 -21.79 5.59 -3.69
N SER A 469 -21.76 6.67 -2.90
CA SER A 469 -21.96 8.04 -3.40
C SER A 469 -20.69 8.65 -4.01
N THR A 470 -19.52 8.00 -3.86
CA THR A 470 -18.27 8.31 -4.58
C THR A 470 -18.25 7.85 -6.05
N VAL A 471 -19.37 7.40 -6.61
CA VAL A 471 -19.48 6.71 -7.92
C VAL A 471 -20.35 7.44 -8.95
N SER A 472 -20.93 8.60 -8.64
CA SER A 472 -21.51 9.50 -9.66
C SER A 472 -20.50 10.56 -10.09
#